data_AF-Q47Q41-F1
#
_entry.id   AF-Q47Q41-F1
#
_cell.length_a   1.000
_cell.length_b   1.000
_cell.length_c   1.000
_cell.angle_alpha   90.00
_cell.angle_beta   90.00
_cell.angle_gamma   90.00
#
_symmetry.space_group_name_H-M   'P 1'
#
loop_
_entity.id
_entity.type
_entity.pdbx_description
1 polymer ?
#
loop_
_entity_poly.entity_id
_entity_poly.type
_entity_poly.pdbx_seq_one_letter_code
_entity_poly.pdbx_strand_id
1 'polypeptide(L)'
;MSTGFAGRAVRAWRRLEAFHEEWFAARWRHALQREDRRQADTFRAMLLLHSLGVDVPVAYETLDLIPYLVADVHDWHRRMGRDRWGDAGVCC
;
A
#
# COMPACT_ATOMS: atom_id res chain seq x y z
N MET A 1 -16.35 35.58 31.41
CA MET A 1 -15.56 36.23 30.33
C MET A 1 -14.18 35.57 30.09
N SER A 2 -14.01 34.24 30.29
CA SER A 2 -12.69 33.55 30.23
C SER A 2 -12.53 32.52 29.08
N THR A 3 -13.60 32.23 28.33
CA THR A 3 -13.61 31.17 27.29
C THR A 3 -12.76 31.47 26.05
N GLY A 4 -12.37 32.73 25.83
CA GLY A 4 -11.58 33.13 24.65
C GLY A 4 -10.12 32.69 24.68
N PHE A 5 -9.50 32.60 25.87
CA PHE A 5 -8.08 32.23 26.00
C PHE A 5 -7.88 30.71 25.83
N ALA A 6 -8.71 29.90 26.50
CA ALA A 6 -8.69 28.44 26.38
C ALA A 6 -8.91 27.98 24.93
N GLY A 7 -9.85 28.59 24.20
CA GLY A 7 -10.10 28.27 22.79
C GLY A 7 -8.93 28.63 21.86
N ARG A 8 -8.16 29.68 22.17
CA ARG A 8 -6.95 30.03 21.42
C ARG A 8 -5.80 29.07 21.71
N ALA A 9 -5.63 28.68 22.98
CA ALA A 9 -4.63 27.70 23.38
C ALA A 9 -4.87 26.33 22.72
N VAL A 10 -6.12 25.85 22.69
CA VAL A 10 -6.47 24.58 22.02
C VAL A 10 -6.17 24.64 20.52
N ARG A 11 -6.47 25.76 19.85
CA ARG A 11 -6.16 25.91 18.41
C ARG A 11 -4.66 25.98 18.15
N ALA A 12 -3.88 26.63 19.02
CA ALA A 12 -2.43 26.67 18.92
C ALA A 12 -1.82 25.28 19.14
N TRP A 13 -2.34 24.52 20.11
CA TRP A 13 -1.94 23.15 20.39
C TRP A 13 -2.19 22.22 19.20
N ARG A 14 -3.39 22.26 18.60
CA ARG A 14 -3.70 21.47 17.40
C ARG A 14 -2.81 21.83 16.20
N ARG A 15 -2.40 23.10 16.07
CA ARG A 15 -1.44 23.51 15.02
C ARG A 15 -0.04 22.94 15.26
N LEU A 16 0.41 22.93 16.52
CA LEU A 16 1.69 22.33 16.88
C LEU A 16 1.67 20.81 16.67
N GLU A 17 0.57 20.16 17.03
CA GLU A 17 0.36 18.72 16.82
C GLU A 17 0.38 18.38 15.33
N ALA A 18 -0.37 19.11 14.48
CA ALA A 18 -0.34 18.92 13.03
C ALA A 18 1.06 19.14 12.43
N PHE A 19 1.77 20.19 12.85
CA PHE A 19 3.14 20.44 12.40
C PHE A 19 4.11 19.33 12.82
N HIS A 20 3.96 18.83 14.05
CA HIS A 20 4.75 17.71 14.54
C HIS A 20 4.46 16.42 13.76
N GLU A 21 3.18 16.08 13.54
CA GLU A 21 2.75 14.95 12.72
C GLU A 21 3.38 15.03 11.32
N GLU A 22 3.28 16.19 10.65
CA GLU A 22 3.84 16.42 9.33
C GLU A 22 5.37 16.30 9.31
N TRP A 23 6.05 16.87 10.30
CA TRP A 23 7.51 16.81 10.43
C TRP A 23 8.01 15.38 10.66
N PHE A 24 7.33 14.62 11.53
CA PHE A 24 7.63 13.22 11.77
C PHE A 24 7.33 12.40 10.50
N ALA A 25 6.10 12.41 10.00
CA ALA A 25 5.72 11.68 8.80
C ALA A 25 6.66 11.97 7.64
N ALA A 26 7.07 13.23 7.46
CA ALA A 26 7.98 13.66 6.40
C ALA A 26 9.27 12.86 6.32
N ARG A 27 9.88 12.57 7.47
CA ARG A 27 11.15 11.84 7.57
C ARG A 27 11.02 10.37 7.17
N TRP A 28 9.86 9.76 7.42
CA TRP A 28 9.63 8.33 7.13
C TRP A 28 8.75 8.08 5.90
N ARG A 29 8.34 9.11 5.15
CA ARG A 29 7.53 8.95 3.92
C ARG A 29 8.06 7.87 2.99
N HIS A 30 9.37 7.84 2.76
CA HIS A 30 9.98 6.81 1.92
C HIS A 30 9.94 5.40 2.52
N ALA A 31 10.11 5.27 3.84
CA ALA A 31 10.02 3.98 4.52
C ALA A 31 8.57 3.46 4.51
N LEU A 32 7.60 4.33 4.77
CA LEU A 32 6.17 4.02 4.70
C LEU A 32 5.76 3.61 3.28
N GLN A 33 6.18 4.35 2.25
CA GLN A 33 5.93 3.98 0.86
C GLN A 33 6.57 2.65 0.48
N ARG A 34 7.74 2.31 1.03
CA ARG A 34 8.38 1.00 0.80
C ARG A 34 7.61 -0.12 1.47
N GLU A 35 7.10 0.11 2.68
CA GLU A 35 6.34 -0.89 3.42
C GLU A 35 4.97 -1.15 2.78
N ASP A 36 4.27 -0.08 2.40
CA ASP A 36 3.00 -0.15 1.67
C ASP A 36 3.15 -0.96 0.37
N ARG A 37 4.22 -0.70 -0.41
CA ARG A 37 4.55 -1.49 -1.60
C ARG A 37 4.85 -2.95 -1.27
N ARG A 38 5.62 -3.22 -0.22
CA ARG A 38 5.95 -4.59 0.20
C ARG A 38 4.71 -5.36 0.63
N GLN A 39 3.79 -4.71 1.34
CA GLN A 39 2.51 -5.30 1.73
C GLN A 39 1.65 -5.61 0.50
N ALA A 40 1.58 -4.68 -0.46
CA ALA A 40 0.87 -4.90 -1.71
C ALA A 40 1.47 -6.03 -2.56
N ASP A 41 2.81 -6.15 -2.62
CA ASP A 41 3.49 -7.24 -3.33
C ASP A 41 3.30 -8.60 -2.63
N THR A 42 3.28 -8.62 -1.29
CA THR A 42 2.97 -9.83 -0.51
C THR A 42 1.55 -10.31 -0.78
N PHE A 43 0.59 -9.38 -0.80
CA PHE A 43 -0.81 -9.67 -1.11
C PHE A 43 -0.97 -10.22 -2.53
N ARG A 44 -0.30 -9.61 -3.51
CA ARG A 44 -0.26 -10.12 -4.89
C ARG A 44 0.30 -11.54 -4.96
N ALA A 45 1.39 -11.82 -4.25
CA ALA A 45 2.00 -13.15 -4.22
C ALA A 45 1.05 -14.20 -3.63
N MET A 46 0.33 -13.88 -2.54
CA MET A 46 -0.68 -14.77 -1.96
C MET A 46 -1.79 -15.11 -2.96
N LEU A 47 -2.23 -14.15 -3.78
CA LEU A 47 -3.30 -14.39 -4.74
C LEU A 47 -2.84 -15.14 -5.98
N LEU A 48 -1.59 -14.95 -6.39
CA LEU A 48 -0.97 -15.81 -7.39
C LEU A 48 -0.88 -17.26 -6.88
N LEU A 49 -0.45 -17.46 -5.63
CA LEU A 49 -0.41 -18.79 -5.01
C LEU A 49 -1.81 -19.43 -4.94
N HIS A 50 -2.84 -18.64 -4.64
CA HIS A 50 -4.22 -19.09 -4.69
C HIS A 50 -4.63 -19.59 -6.08
N SER A 51 -4.28 -18.86 -7.14
CA SER A 51 -4.56 -19.29 -8.53
C SER A 51 -3.86 -20.60 -8.92
N LEU A 52 -2.76 -20.93 -8.24
CA LEU A 52 -2.02 -22.19 -8.39
C LEU A 52 -2.59 -23.33 -7.51
N GLY A 53 -3.67 -23.07 -6.76
CA GLY A 53 -4.34 -24.04 -5.90
C GLY A 53 -3.80 -24.11 -4.47
N VAL A 54 -2.93 -23.19 -4.06
CA VAL A 54 -2.48 -23.09 -2.66
C VAL A 54 -3.56 -22.37 -1.86
N ASP A 55 -4.06 -23.01 -0.81
CA ASP A 55 -5.02 -22.36 0.08
C ASP A 55 -4.35 -21.22 0.85
N VAL A 56 -4.96 -20.04 0.83
CA VAL A 56 -4.45 -18.83 1.50
C VAL A 56 -5.53 -18.31 2.44
N PRO A 57 -5.16 -17.76 3.61
CA PRO A 57 -6.11 -17.43 4.68
C PRO A 57 -7.12 -16.32 4.33
N VAL A 58 -6.99 -15.70 3.15
CA VAL A 58 -7.87 -14.63 2.67
C VAL A 58 -8.49 -14.97 1.31
N ALA A 59 -8.41 -16.24 0.89
CA ALA A 59 -8.76 -16.68 -0.45
C ALA A 59 -10.19 -16.32 -0.84
N TYR A 60 -11.17 -16.56 0.06
CA TYR A 60 -12.58 -16.37 -0.23
C TYR A 60 -12.98 -14.89 -0.27
N GLU A 61 -12.40 -14.07 0.61
CA GLU A 61 -12.71 -12.66 0.74
C GLU A 61 -12.09 -11.79 -0.37
N THR A 62 -11.14 -12.35 -1.12
CA THR A 62 -10.34 -11.61 -2.10
C THR A 62 -10.58 -12.05 -3.55
N LEU A 63 -11.53 -12.97 -3.78
CA LEU A 63 -11.92 -13.41 -5.13
C LEU A 63 -12.31 -12.25 -6.04
N ASP A 64 -13.00 -11.24 -5.49
CA ASP A 64 -13.41 -10.03 -6.24
C ASP A 64 -12.25 -9.12 -6.64
N LEU A 65 -11.07 -9.32 -6.03
CA LEU A 65 -9.86 -8.52 -6.30
C LEU A 65 -9.00 -9.15 -7.41
N ILE A 66 -9.22 -10.42 -7.76
CA ILE A 66 -8.46 -11.13 -8.80
C ILE A 66 -8.44 -10.36 -10.14
N PRO A 67 -9.56 -9.80 -10.66
CA PRO A 67 -9.55 -9.08 -11.93
C PRO A 67 -8.63 -7.86 -11.95
N TYR A 68 -8.56 -7.13 -10.83
CA TYR A 68 -7.70 -5.94 -10.70
C TYR A 68 -6.22 -6.32 -10.63
N LEU A 69 -5.92 -7.49 -10.06
CA LEU A 69 -4.55 -7.99 -9.98
C LEU A 69 -4.03 -8.45 -11.34
N VAL A 70 -4.87 -9.10 -12.14
CA VAL A 70 -4.51 -9.51 -13.50
C VAL A 70 -4.11 -8.30 -14.35
N ALA A 71 -4.79 -7.15 -14.18
CA ALA A 71 -4.42 -5.91 -14.86
C ALA A 71 -3.06 -5.35 -14.39
N ASP A 72 -2.76 -5.48 -13.10
CA ASP A 72 -1.55 -4.94 -12.47
C ASP A 72 -0.30 -5.84 -12.60
N VAL A 73 -0.50 -7.10 -13.00
CA VAL A 73 0.57 -8.11 -13.10
C VAL A 73 1.65 -7.71 -14.11
N HIS A 74 1.28 -7.03 -15.20
CA HIS A 74 2.25 -6.56 -16.20
C HIS A 74 3.24 -5.56 -15.57
N ASP A 75 2.72 -4.54 -14.88
CA ASP A 75 3.56 -3.53 -14.25
C ASP A 75 4.38 -4.09 -13.08
N TRP A 76 3.83 -5.06 -12.36
CA TRP A 76 4.54 -5.76 -11.30
C TRP A 76 5.71 -6.59 -11.83
N HIS A 77 5.53 -7.41 -12.87
CA HIS A 77 6.64 -8.24 -13.37
C HIS A 77 7.78 -7.37 -13.94
N ARG A 78 7.44 -6.26 -14.59
CA ARG A 78 8.43 -5.28 -15.09
C ARG A 78 9.27 -4.69 -13.97
N ARG A 79 8.67 -4.41 -12.81
CA ARG A 79 9.40 -3.92 -11.61
C ARG A 79 10.30 -4.98 -10.99
N MET A 80 9.94 -6.25 -11.09
CA MET A 80 10.75 -7.38 -10.59
C MET A 80 12.00 -7.63 -11.45
N GLY A 81 12.21 -6.88 -12.53
CA GLY A 81 13.42 -6.95 -13.36
C GLY A 81 13.48 -8.19 -14.26
N ARG A 82 12.33 -8.81 -14.56
CA ARG A 82 12.26 -9.87 -15.57
C ARG A 82 11.86 -9.26 -16.91
N ASP A 83 12.77 -9.28 -17.86
CA ASP A 83 12.54 -8.74 -19.22
C ASP A 83 11.55 -9.57 -20.05
N ARG A 84 11.31 -10.84 -19.67
CA ARG A 84 10.31 -11.72 -20.29
C ARG A 84 9.70 -12.68 -19.28
N TRP A 85 8.42 -12.97 -19.46
CA TRP A 85 7.71 -13.99 -18.70
C TRP A 85 7.57 -15.26 -19.54
N GLY A 86 8.45 -16.24 -19.31
CA GLY A 86 8.34 -17.56 -19.95
C GLY A 86 8.31 -17.53 -21.49
N ASP A 87 7.36 -18.28 -22.08
CA ASP A 87 7.27 -18.62 -23.51
C ASP A 87 6.71 -17.52 -24.42
N ALA A 88 6.96 -17.66 -25.72
CA ALA A 88 6.41 -16.82 -26.78
C ALA A 88 4.87 -16.92 -26.84
N GLY A 89 4.16 -16.05 -26.13
CA GLY A 89 2.69 -15.97 -26.17
C GLY A 89 2.03 -15.52 -24.86
N VAL A 90 2.76 -15.57 -23.74
CA VAL A 90 2.32 -14.97 -22.47
C VAL A 90 2.85 -13.54 -22.38
N CYS A 91 1.94 -12.61 -22.09
CA CYS A 91 2.09 -11.16 -22.23
C CYS A 91 3.43 -10.60 -21.72
N CYS A 92 4.26 -10.18 -22.68
CA CYS A 92 4.86 -8.85 -22.76
C CYS A 92 4.22 -8.14 -23.95
#